data_AF-W1NCY7-F1
#
_entry.id   AF-W1NCY7-F1
#
_cell.length_a   1.000
_cell.length_b   1.000
_cell.length_c   1.000
_cell.angle_alpha   90.00
_cell.angle_beta   90.00
_cell.angle_gamma   90.00
#
_symmetry.space_group_name_H-M   'P 1'
#
loop_
_entity.id
_entity.type
_entity.pdbx_description
1 polymer ?
#
loop_
_entity_poly.entity_id
_entity_poly.type
_entity_poly.pdbx_seq_one_letter_code
_entity_poly.pdbx_strand_id
1 'polypeptide(L)'
;FGNVTINDGDTGRITGVTAGTEDNDAVNVSQLNDVSDVANTGWNLTAEGADGTNVAPGDTVDLSNSDGNLVIAKNATDGAEESVTFALSDDVTIDNSLTINNGPTLNDNGIDMGGDTITNVGAPVNEGDAVNKQYVDGAGDALIAEGMNFSGNDGDTIHRDLGQTLAVTGEASADGTFSGTNLKTVTDPATGAIQLQMADAPQFGDVTINDGGSGKISGVADGDINEDSTDVVNGSQLWETQQALEGEQVHYYSVNDGGTQGGNYANDGATGVNAIAAGVDATATADGAIAIGAGATASEAGSVALGAASTTDAVVGTAGTTIGGQTYTFAGAAPLGTLSVGSVGAERTITHVAAGRISADSTDAVNGSQLYATNQAVESIDNRVGDVEGDVSVLGDRVTNVEGDVSSISNDLGELADQAVKYDTNDDGSVNYESVTLAGGEGTTITNLADGEVSEGSSDVVNGSQLWAVQNQINNSLTTG
;
A
#
# COMPACT_ATOMS: atom_id res chain seq x y z
N PHE A 1 -103.52 -83.91 -121.63
CA PHE A 1 -102.75 -82.81 -120.99
C PHE A 1 -101.40 -82.73 -121.68
N GLY A 2 -100.91 -81.54 -122.04
CA GLY A 2 -99.70 -81.38 -122.88
C GLY A 2 -98.46 -82.04 -122.28
N ASN A 3 -97.57 -82.58 -123.13
CA ASN A 3 -96.18 -83.11 -122.94
C ASN A 3 -95.72 -83.73 -121.60
N VAL A 4 -96.59 -83.96 -120.63
CA VAL A 4 -96.27 -84.61 -119.35
C VAL A 4 -96.34 -86.13 -119.57
N THR A 5 -95.22 -86.81 -119.37
CA THR A 5 -95.17 -88.27 -119.41
C THR A 5 -95.32 -88.79 -117.99
N ILE A 6 -96.48 -89.38 -117.72
CA ILE A 6 -96.75 -90.09 -116.48
C ILE A 6 -96.42 -91.56 -116.73
N ASN A 7 -95.46 -92.10 -115.97
CA ASN A 7 -95.03 -93.49 -116.06
C ASN A 7 -94.37 -93.87 -117.40
N ASP A 8 -93.20 -93.27 -117.65
CA ASP A 8 -92.22 -93.81 -118.59
C ASP A 8 -91.54 -95.05 -117.96
N GLY A 9 -92.17 -96.22 -118.10
CA GLY A 9 -91.59 -97.55 -117.85
C GLY A 9 -91.11 -97.84 -116.42
N ASP A 10 -92.04 -98.13 -115.50
CA ASP A 10 -91.79 -98.72 -114.15
C ASP A 10 -90.88 -97.93 -113.18
N THR A 11 -90.45 -96.72 -113.52
CA THR A 11 -89.61 -95.92 -112.60
C THR A 11 -90.39 -95.15 -111.53
N GLY A 12 -91.72 -95.06 -111.64
CA GLY A 12 -92.56 -94.26 -110.74
C GLY A 12 -92.31 -92.74 -110.83
N ARG A 13 -91.54 -92.29 -111.82
CA ARG A 13 -91.15 -90.89 -112.02
C ARG A 13 -92.08 -90.23 -113.03
N ILE A 14 -92.34 -88.94 -112.81
CA ILE A 14 -93.03 -88.07 -113.76
C ILE A 14 -91.97 -87.17 -114.39
N THR A 15 -91.81 -87.24 -115.71
CA THR A 15 -90.76 -86.51 -116.47
C THR A 15 -91.39 -85.49 -117.41
N GLY A 16 -90.62 -84.44 -117.76
CA GLY A 16 -91.14 -83.30 -118.54
C GLY A 16 -92.01 -82.32 -117.74
N VAL A 17 -92.08 -82.47 -116.42
CA VAL A 17 -92.76 -81.51 -115.52
C VAL A 17 -91.94 -80.22 -115.48
N THR A 18 -92.47 -79.20 -116.14
CA THR A 18 -91.94 -77.83 -116.06
C THR A 18 -92.10 -77.34 -114.62
N ALA A 19 -91.22 -76.45 -114.17
CA ALA A 19 -91.30 -75.90 -112.82
C ALA A 19 -92.70 -75.37 -112.54
N GLY A 20 -93.30 -75.82 -111.44
CA GLY A 20 -94.60 -75.35 -111.01
C GLY A 20 -94.53 -73.86 -110.68
N THR A 21 -95.48 -73.10 -111.19
CA THR A 21 -95.60 -71.65 -110.96
C THR A 21 -96.79 -71.30 -110.08
N GLU A 22 -97.80 -72.18 -109.98
CA GLU A 22 -98.92 -72.06 -109.06
C GLU A 22 -98.79 -73.01 -107.86
N ASP A 23 -99.45 -72.69 -106.75
CA ASP A 23 -99.36 -73.42 -105.47
C ASP A 23 -99.75 -74.91 -105.58
N ASN A 24 -100.57 -75.23 -106.58
CA ASN A 24 -101.13 -76.55 -106.88
C ASN A 24 -100.44 -77.23 -108.07
N ASP A 25 -99.38 -76.63 -108.61
CA ASP A 25 -98.54 -77.29 -109.60
C ASP A 25 -97.66 -78.36 -108.94
N ALA A 26 -97.41 -79.45 -109.66
CA ALA A 26 -96.43 -80.43 -109.22
C ALA A 26 -95.03 -79.82 -109.28
N VAL A 27 -94.29 -79.88 -108.17
CA VAL A 27 -92.90 -79.44 -108.12
C VAL A 27 -91.98 -80.46 -108.77
N ASN A 28 -90.96 -79.98 -109.49
CA ASN A 28 -89.90 -80.84 -110.00
C ASN A 28 -88.68 -80.87 -109.05
N VAL A 29 -87.75 -81.80 -109.30
CA VAL A 29 -86.55 -81.97 -108.45
C VAL A 29 -85.65 -80.72 -108.42
N SER A 30 -85.63 -79.89 -109.46
CA SER A 30 -84.85 -78.64 -109.46
C SER A 30 -85.37 -77.70 -108.38
N GLN A 31 -86.70 -77.48 -108.33
CA GLN A 31 -87.33 -76.64 -107.31
C GLN A 31 -87.08 -77.19 -105.90
N LEU A 32 -87.02 -78.52 -105.74
CA LEU A 32 -86.70 -79.15 -104.45
C LEU A 32 -85.21 -78.99 -104.07
N ASN A 33 -84.29 -79.04 -105.03
CA ASN A 33 -82.86 -78.80 -104.78
C ASN A 33 -82.58 -77.33 -104.46
N ASP A 34 -83.25 -76.39 -105.13
CA ASP A 34 -83.15 -74.96 -104.80
C ASP A 34 -83.59 -74.71 -103.35
N VAL A 35 -84.67 -75.40 -102.91
CA VAL A 35 -85.08 -75.40 -101.50
C VAL A 35 -84.02 -76.05 -100.60
N SER A 36 -83.40 -77.15 -101.01
CA SER A 36 -82.34 -77.83 -100.25
C SER A 36 -81.08 -76.96 -100.10
N ASP A 37 -80.67 -76.23 -101.12
CA ASP A 37 -79.50 -75.34 -101.06
C ASP A 37 -79.78 -74.17 -100.12
N VAL A 38 -80.95 -73.54 -100.23
CA VAL A 38 -81.40 -72.48 -99.28
C VAL A 38 -81.56 -73.03 -97.87
N ALA A 39 -82.04 -74.26 -97.70
CA ALA A 39 -82.16 -74.88 -96.38
C ALA A 39 -80.78 -75.20 -95.75
N ASN A 40 -79.72 -75.35 -96.55
CA ASN A 40 -78.36 -75.70 -96.10
C ASN A 40 -77.40 -74.50 -95.98
N THR A 41 -77.79 -73.27 -96.34
CA THR A 41 -76.89 -72.11 -96.27
C THR A 41 -76.53 -71.69 -94.85
N GLY A 42 -77.37 -71.97 -93.86
CA GLY A 42 -77.14 -71.54 -92.47
C GLY A 42 -77.18 -70.02 -92.31
N TRP A 43 -76.57 -69.51 -91.23
CA TRP A 43 -76.44 -68.06 -90.97
C TRP A 43 -75.10 -67.73 -90.31
N ASN A 44 -74.54 -66.55 -90.59
CA ASN A 44 -73.25 -66.12 -90.03
C ASN A 44 -73.43 -65.44 -88.66
N LEU A 45 -72.59 -65.77 -87.69
CA LEU A 45 -72.49 -65.12 -86.39
C LEU A 45 -71.13 -64.44 -86.22
N THR A 46 -71.14 -63.19 -85.76
CA THR A 46 -69.96 -62.42 -85.33
C THR A 46 -70.17 -61.90 -83.92
N ALA A 47 -69.09 -61.70 -83.16
CA ALA A 47 -69.09 -61.01 -81.87
C ALA A 47 -68.28 -59.72 -81.99
N GLU A 48 -68.87 -58.58 -81.64
CA GLU A 48 -68.23 -57.25 -81.74
C GLU A 48 -67.62 -56.95 -83.14
N GLY A 49 -68.20 -57.53 -84.20
CA GLY A 49 -67.72 -57.36 -85.58
C GLY A 49 -66.49 -58.21 -85.97
N ALA A 50 -66.03 -59.13 -85.12
CA ALA A 50 -64.91 -60.05 -85.37
C ALA A 50 -65.36 -61.53 -85.33
N ASP A 51 -64.44 -62.45 -85.67
CA ASP A 51 -64.57 -63.91 -85.57
C ASP A 51 -65.82 -64.51 -86.23
N GLY A 52 -66.10 -64.08 -87.46
CA GLY A 52 -67.24 -64.54 -88.25
C GLY A 52 -67.18 -66.03 -88.55
N THR A 53 -68.18 -66.77 -88.07
CA THR A 53 -68.38 -68.19 -88.36
C THR A 53 -69.76 -68.43 -88.93
N ASN A 54 -69.88 -69.38 -89.87
CA ASN A 54 -71.19 -69.81 -90.36
C ASN A 54 -71.74 -70.90 -89.45
N VAL A 55 -72.94 -70.70 -88.94
CA VAL A 55 -73.69 -71.70 -88.17
C VAL A 55 -74.49 -72.53 -89.17
N ALA A 56 -74.04 -73.76 -89.43
CA ALA A 56 -74.74 -74.65 -90.33
C ALA A 56 -76.04 -75.19 -89.67
N PRO A 57 -77.04 -75.62 -90.45
CA PRO A 57 -78.24 -76.24 -89.88
C PRO A 57 -77.88 -77.46 -89.02
N GLY A 58 -78.32 -77.45 -87.76
CA GLY A 58 -78.03 -78.50 -86.77
C GLY A 58 -76.89 -78.18 -85.80
N ASP A 59 -76.08 -77.14 -86.06
CA ASP A 59 -75.03 -76.70 -85.14
C ASP A 59 -75.61 -75.93 -83.94
N THR A 60 -74.87 -75.90 -82.83
CA THR A 60 -75.26 -75.19 -81.60
C THR A 60 -74.30 -74.04 -81.32
N VAL A 61 -74.86 -72.90 -80.92
CA VAL A 61 -74.10 -71.77 -80.37
C VAL A 61 -74.22 -71.81 -78.85
N ASP A 62 -73.08 -71.89 -78.15
CA ASP A 62 -73.03 -71.77 -76.69
C ASP A 62 -72.75 -70.32 -76.29
N LEU A 63 -73.54 -69.81 -75.34
CA LEU A 63 -73.40 -68.46 -74.78
C LEU A 63 -73.10 -68.62 -73.29
N SER A 64 -71.83 -68.61 -72.94
CA SER A 64 -71.35 -68.86 -71.58
C SER A 64 -70.52 -67.69 -71.02
N ASN A 65 -70.55 -67.55 -69.70
CA ASN A 65 -69.73 -66.60 -68.95
C ASN A 65 -69.08 -67.33 -67.77
N SER A 66 -67.76 -67.19 -67.62
CA SER A 66 -66.97 -67.98 -66.66
C SER A 66 -66.63 -67.24 -65.37
N ASP A 67 -66.71 -65.91 -65.34
CA ASP A 67 -66.39 -65.10 -64.15
C ASP A 67 -67.55 -65.00 -63.14
N GLY A 68 -68.75 -65.44 -63.53
CA GLY A 68 -69.95 -65.41 -62.70
C GLY A 68 -70.62 -64.02 -62.57
N ASN A 69 -70.07 -62.96 -63.16
CA ASN A 69 -70.63 -61.60 -63.08
C ASN A 69 -71.86 -61.40 -63.98
N LEU A 70 -71.95 -62.15 -65.08
CA LEU A 70 -73.15 -62.25 -65.91
C LEU A 70 -73.83 -63.60 -65.71
N VAL A 71 -75.12 -63.54 -65.39
CA VAL A 71 -76.03 -64.67 -65.41
C VAL A 71 -76.65 -64.74 -66.80
N ILE A 72 -76.32 -65.80 -67.54
CA ILE A 72 -76.89 -66.09 -68.86
C ILE A 72 -77.86 -67.25 -68.69
N ALA A 73 -79.15 -66.99 -68.93
CA ALA A 73 -80.19 -67.99 -68.80
C ALA A 73 -81.01 -68.10 -70.10
N LYS A 74 -81.15 -69.32 -70.60
CA LYS A 74 -82.10 -69.65 -71.67
C LYS A 74 -83.44 -70.02 -71.04
N ASN A 75 -84.51 -69.33 -71.42
CA ASN A 75 -85.85 -69.75 -71.04
C ASN A 75 -86.28 -70.89 -71.97
N ALA A 76 -86.46 -72.10 -71.43
CA ALA A 76 -86.85 -73.29 -72.16
C ALA A 76 -88.27 -73.77 -71.79
N THR A 77 -89.16 -72.85 -71.41
CA THR A 77 -90.55 -73.20 -71.11
C THR A 77 -91.27 -73.51 -72.43
N ASP A 78 -91.64 -74.79 -72.60
CA ASP A 78 -92.16 -75.43 -73.80
C ASP A 78 -93.21 -74.59 -74.57
N GLY A 79 -92.77 -73.96 -75.66
CA GLY A 79 -93.65 -73.46 -76.74
C GLY A 79 -94.09 -71.99 -76.74
N ALA A 80 -93.48 -71.08 -75.95
CA ALA A 80 -94.00 -69.70 -75.86
C ALA A 80 -92.98 -68.54 -75.94
N GLU A 81 -91.79 -68.73 -76.53
CA GLU A 81 -90.78 -67.72 -76.97
C GLU A 81 -89.36 -68.14 -76.56
N GLU A 82 -88.52 -68.47 -77.55
CA GLU A 82 -87.11 -68.81 -77.36
C GLU A 82 -86.27 -67.55 -77.04
N SER A 83 -86.21 -67.17 -75.77
CA SER A 83 -85.42 -66.02 -75.29
C SER A 83 -84.19 -66.42 -74.48
N VAL A 84 -83.16 -65.58 -74.55
CA VAL A 84 -81.96 -65.63 -73.70
C VAL A 84 -81.88 -64.30 -72.96
N THR A 85 -81.83 -64.35 -71.63
CA THR A 85 -81.68 -63.16 -70.79
C THR A 85 -80.26 -63.02 -70.29
N PHE A 86 -79.75 -61.80 -70.36
CA PHE A 86 -78.49 -61.41 -69.75
C PHE A 86 -78.80 -60.50 -68.56
N ALA A 87 -78.36 -60.89 -67.38
CA ALA A 87 -78.46 -60.10 -66.15
C ALA A 87 -77.11 -60.07 -65.44
N LEU A 88 -76.87 -59.02 -64.65
CA LEU A 88 -75.79 -59.05 -63.66
C LEU A 88 -76.14 -60.04 -62.55
N SER A 89 -75.13 -60.71 -62.00
CA SER A 89 -75.28 -61.46 -60.75
C SER A 89 -75.59 -60.50 -59.59
N ASP A 90 -76.34 -60.98 -58.59
CA ASP A 90 -76.63 -60.21 -57.37
C ASP A 90 -75.33 -59.80 -56.65
N ASP A 91 -74.34 -60.69 -56.70
CA ASP A 91 -72.96 -60.42 -56.28
C ASP A 91 -72.07 -60.28 -57.52
N VAL A 92 -71.45 -59.11 -57.68
CA VAL A 92 -70.46 -58.85 -58.73
C VAL A 92 -69.08 -58.83 -58.09
N THR A 93 -68.18 -59.69 -58.57
CA THR A 93 -66.78 -59.75 -58.10
C THR A 93 -65.90 -58.89 -59.01
N ILE A 94 -65.13 -57.98 -58.42
CA ILE A 94 -64.18 -57.12 -59.13
C ILE A 94 -62.76 -57.48 -58.67
N ASP A 95 -62.00 -58.14 -59.54
CA ASP A 95 -60.71 -58.75 -59.17
C ASP A 95 -59.57 -57.75 -58.93
N ASN A 96 -59.63 -56.55 -59.52
CA ASN A 96 -58.49 -55.63 -59.52
C ASN A 96 -58.75 -54.35 -58.74
N SER A 97 -59.71 -53.54 -59.17
CA SER A 97 -60.07 -52.31 -58.44
C SER A 97 -61.46 -51.81 -58.82
N LEU A 98 -62.16 -51.24 -57.84
CA LEU A 98 -63.25 -50.31 -58.11
C LEU A 98 -62.64 -48.92 -58.25
N THR A 99 -62.73 -48.36 -59.45
CA THR A 99 -62.18 -47.03 -59.77
C THR A 99 -63.29 -46.09 -60.16
N ILE A 100 -63.38 -44.94 -59.50
CA ILE A 100 -64.14 -43.79 -59.98
C ILE A 100 -63.19 -42.94 -60.83
N ASN A 101 -63.61 -42.57 -62.05
CA ASN A 101 -62.74 -41.82 -62.96
C ASN A 101 -62.30 -40.48 -62.33
N ASN A 102 -60.98 -40.27 -62.21
CA ASN A 102 -60.36 -39.15 -61.48
C ASN A 102 -60.81 -39.01 -60.01
N GLY A 103 -61.13 -40.12 -59.34
CA GLY A 103 -61.61 -40.12 -57.96
C GLY A 103 -61.04 -41.29 -57.14
N PRO A 104 -61.71 -41.62 -56.01
CA PRO A 104 -61.24 -42.68 -55.12
C PRO A 104 -61.14 -44.05 -55.79
N THR A 105 -60.21 -44.86 -55.28
CA THR A 105 -60.04 -46.26 -55.68
C THR A 105 -60.09 -47.19 -54.47
N LEU A 106 -60.70 -48.36 -54.67
CA LEU A 106 -60.68 -49.47 -53.72
C LEU A 106 -59.98 -50.65 -54.37
N ASN A 107 -58.89 -51.13 -53.76
CA ASN A 107 -58.08 -52.26 -54.22
C ASN A 107 -57.44 -53.01 -53.03
N ASP A 108 -56.59 -53.99 -53.31
CA ASP A 108 -55.93 -54.84 -52.30
C ASP A 108 -55.04 -54.07 -51.30
N ASN A 109 -54.61 -52.85 -51.63
CA ASN A 109 -53.86 -51.98 -50.73
C ASN A 109 -54.77 -51.09 -49.85
N GLY A 110 -56.10 -51.21 -50.01
CA GLY A 110 -57.10 -50.48 -49.25
C GLY A 110 -57.82 -49.39 -50.06
N ILE A 111 -58.18 -48.31 -49.38
CA ILE A 111 -58.87 -47.16 -49.94
C ILE A 111 -57.84 -46.06 -50.22
N ASP A 112 -57.71 -45.66 -51.48
CA ASP A 112 -56.98 -44.45 -51.87
C ASP A 112 -57.98 -43.39 -52.29
N MET A 113 -58.01 -42.26 -51.56
CA MET A 113 -58.91 -41.15 -51.84
C MET A 113 -58.40 -40.22 -52.95
N GLY A 114 -57.21 -40.45 -53.50
CA GLY A 114 -56.69 -39.65 -54.62
C GLY A 114 -56.45 -38.17 -54.27
N GLY A 115 -56.32 -37.84 -52.98
CA GLY A 115 -56.23 -36.47 -52.46
C GLY A 115 -57.57 -35.83 -52.06
N ASP A 116 -58.70 -36.51 -52.28
CA ASP A 116 -60.01 -36.06 -51.82
C ASP A 116 -60.22 -36.28 -50.32
N THR A 117 -61.16 -35.54 -49.74
CA THR A 117 -61.53 -35.66 -48.32
C THR A 117 -62.56 -36.75 -48.06
N ILE A 118 -62.42 -37.47 -46.95
CA ILE A 118 -63.47 -38.34 -46.41
C ILE A 118 -64.37 -37.49 -45.51
N THR A 119 -65.64 -37.33 -45.89
CA THR A 119 -66.62 -36.57 -45.10
C THR A 119 -67.46 -37.50 -44.22
N ASN A 120 -68.10 -36.93 -43.19
CA ASN A 120 -68.96 -37.66 -42.24
C ASN A 120 -68.23 -38.73 -41.39
N VAL A 121 -66.96 -38.48 -41.05
CA VAL A 121 -66.19 -39.30 -40.09
C VAL A 121 -66.53 -38.86 -38.66
N GLY A 122 -67.09 -39.77 -37.86
CA GLY A 122 -67.44 -39.53 -36.46
C GLY A 122 -66.22 -39.33 -35.54
N ALA A 123 -66.47 -39.05 -34.26
CA ALA A 123 -65.40 -39.05 -33.27
C ALA A 123 -64.89 -40.49 -33.06
N PRO A 124 -63.55 -40.69 -32.98
CA PRO A 124 -63.00 -42.01 -32.70
C PRO A 124 -63.42 -42.47 -31.31
N VAL A 125 -63.76 -43.74 -31.18
CA VAL A 125 -64.13 -44.37 -29.90
C VAL A 125 -63.14 -45.47 -29.55
N ASN A 126 -62.68 -46.23 -30.54
CA ASN A 126 -61.79 -47.38 -30.37
C ASN A 126 -60.43 -47.14 -31.02
N GLU A 127 -59.47 -47.99 -30.63
CA GLU A 127 -58.16 -48.05 -31.28
C GLU A 127 -58.30 -48.48 -32.74
N GLY A 128 -57.68 -47.73 -33.66
CA GLY A 128 -57.74 -47.97 -35.10
C GLY A 128 -58.83 -47.19 -35.84
N ASP A 129 -59.72 -46.48 -35.14
CA ASP A 129 -60.70 -45.60 -35.77
C ASP A 129 -60.01 -44.44 -36.51
N ALA A 130 -60.58 -44.04 -37.65
CA ALA A 130 -60.16 -42.84 -38.34
C ALA A 130 -60.47 -41.59 -37.49
N VAL A 131 -59.51 -40.66 -37.43
CA VAL A 131 -59.64 -39.44 -36.63
C VAL A 131 -60.09 -38.28 -37.53
N ASN A 132 -61.14 -37.58 -37.13
CA ASN A 132 -61.58 -36.37 -37.82
C ASN A 132 -60.82 -35.12 -37.32
N LYS A 133 -60.82 -34.06 -38.13
CA LYS A 133 -60.11 -32.81 -37.78
C LYS A 133 -60.59 -32.20 -36.47
N GLN A 134 -61.89 -32.23 -36.19
CA GLN A 134 -62.47 -31.68 -34.96
C GLN A 134 -61.87 -32.31 -33.69
N TYR A 135 -61.64 -33.62 -33.71
CA TYR A 135 -61.02 -34.33 -32.58
C TYR A 135 -59.56 -33.91 -32.39
N VAL A 136 -58.79 -33.81 -33.49
CA VAL A 136 -57.39 -33.37 -33.43
C VAL A 136 -57.27 -31.92 -32.96
N ASP A 137 -58.09 -31.02 -33.52
CA ASP A 137 -58.15 -29.62 -33.12
C ASP A 137 -58.54 -29.52 -31.64
N GLY A 138 -59.58 -30.24 -31.20
CA GLY A 138 -60.02 -30.23 -29.81
C GLY A 138 -58.98 -30.77 -28.83
N ALA A 139 -58.23 -31.81 -29.22
CA ALA A 139 -57.11 -32.29 -28.43
C ALA A 139 -55.95 -31.27 -28.37
N GLY A 140 -55.69 -30.57 -29.48
CA GLY A 140 -54.71 -29.49 -29.55
C GLY A 140 -55.09 -28.29 -28.68
N ASP A 141 -56.34 -27.83 -28.78
CA ASP A 141 -56.89 -26.74 -27.98
C ASP A 141 -56.87 -27.07 -26.48
N ALA A 142 -57.20 -28.30 -26.10
CA ALA A 142 -57.13 -28.76 -24.72
C ALA A 142 -55.69 -28.74 -24.18
N LEU A 143 -54.71 -29.18 -24.98
CA LEU A 143 -53.30 -29.15 -24.58
C LEU A 143 -52.76 -27.72 -24.47
N ILE A 144 -53.16 -26.82 -25.39
CA ILE A 144 -52.79 -25.40 -25.34
C ILE A 144 -53.34 -24.75 -24.06
N ALA A 145 -54.60 -25.03 -23.71
CA ALA A 145 -55.27 -24.50 -22.52
C ALA A 145 -54.82 -25.14 -21.19
N GLU A 146 -54.27 -26.37 -21.20
CA GLU A 146 -53.67 -26.96 -20.00
C GLU A 146 -52.32 -26.31 -19.65
N GLY A 147 -51.63 -25.76 -20.66
CA GLY A 147 -50.54 -24.81 -20.48
C GLY A 147 -49.48 -25.21 -19.45
N MET A 148 -48.95 -24.19 -18.75
CA MET A 148 -48.05 -24.33 -17.60
C MET A 148 -48.44 -23.37 -16.48
N ASN A 149 -48.36 -23.83 -15.23
CA ASN A 149 -48.56 -23.02 -14.04
C ASN A 149 -47.23 -22.67 -13.38
N PHE A 150 -47.05 -21.40 -12.99
CA PHE A 150 -45.86 -20.91 -12.28
C PHE A 150 -46.26 -20.22 -10.97
N SER A 151 -45.55 -20.52 -9.89
CA SER A 151 -45.78 -19.93 -8.56
C SER A 151 -44.55 -19.17 -8.07
N GLY A 152 -44.75 -17.97 -7.52
CA GLY A 152 -43.71 -17.16 -6.91
C GLY A 152 -43.61 -17.39 -5.39
N ASN A 153 -42.72 -16.62 -4.75
CA ASN A 153 -42.61 -16.56 -3.29
C ASN A 153 -43.80 -15.86 -2.61
N ASP A 154 -44.65 -15.16 -3.37
CA ASP A 154 -45.93 -14.58 -2.95
C ASP A 154 -47.04 -15.62 -2.76
N GLY A 155 -46.85 -16.84 -3.28
CA GLY A 155 -47.80 -17.95 -3.14
C GLY A 155 -48.93 -17.96 -4.17
N ASP A 156 -49.04 -16.91 -4.98
CA ASP A 156 -49.95 -16.85 -6.10
C ASP A 156 -49.43 -17.67 -7.28
N THR A 157 -50.36 -18.19 -8.10
CA THR A 157 -50.05 -18.99 -9.29
C THR A 157 -50.56 -18.27 -10.52
N ILE A 158 -49.71 -18.14 -11.53
CA ILE A 158 -50.09 -17.67 -12.85
C ILE A 158 -50.07 -18.82 -13.85
N HIS A 159 -51.06 -18.85 -14.73
CA HIS A 159 -51.20 -19.84 -15.79
C HIS A 159 -50.78 -19.26 -17.13
N ARG A 160 -50.01 -20.00 -17.93
CA ARG A 160 -49.60 -19.63 -19.30
C ARG A 160 -49.96 -20.73 -20.28
N ASP A 161 -50.80 -20.41 -21.25
CA ASP A 161 -51.10 -21.31 -22.37
C ASP A 161 -49.84 -21.58 -23.20
N LEU A 162 -49.77 -22.75 -23.85
CA LEU A 162 -48.64 -23.07 -24.73
C LEU A 162 -48.56 -22.06 -25.89
N GLY A 163 -47.38 -21.47 -26.08
CA GLY A 163 -47.12 -20.43 -27.10
C GLY A 163 -47.19 -18.99 -26.57
N GLN A 164 -47.65 -18.76 -25.33
CA GLN A 164 -47.52 -17.46 -24.67
C GLN A 164 -46.08 -17.23 -24.15
N THR A 165 -45.60 -15.98 -24.23
CA THR A 165 -44.31 -15.60 -23.64
C THR A 165 -44.46 -15.32 -22.14
N LEU A 166 -43.64 -15.97 -21.31
CA LEU A 166 -43.50 -15.61 -19.89
C LEU A 166 -42.50 -14.46 -19.76
N ALA A 167 -42.97 -13.30 -19.31
CA ALA A 167 -42.09 -12.20 -18.93
C ALA A 167 -41.50 -12.46 -17.53
N VAL A 168 -40.18 -12.39 -17.42
CA VAL A 168 -39.44 -12.45 -16.16
C VAL A 168 -38.63 -11.17 -16.04
N THR A 169 -39.05 -10.26 -15.15
CA THR A 169 -38.55 -8.87 -15.09
C THR A 169 -38.06 -8.52 -13.70
N GLY A 170 -37.13 -7.57 -13.58
CA GLY A 170 -36.75 -6.99 -12.29
C GLY A 170 -37.49 -5.67 -12.04
N GLU A 171 -38.05 -5.46 -10.85
CA GLU A 171 -38.66 -4.18 -10.44
C GLU A 171 -37.91 -3.54 -9.25
N ALA A 172 -38.18 -2.26 -8.97
CA ALA A 172 -37.62 -1.54 -7.83
C ALA A 172 -38.03 -2.18 -6.49
N SER A 173 -37.24 -1.95 -5.44
CA SER A 173 -37.47 -2.57 -4.12
C SER A 173 -38.84 -2.22 -3.56
N ALA A 174 -39.53 -3.22 -3.01
CA ALA A 174 -40.77 -3.06 -2.29
C ALA A 174 -40.48 -3.25 -0.79
N ASP A 175 -40.91 -2.30 0.03
CA ASP A 175 -40.65 -2.25 1.48
C ASP A 175 -41.05 -3.56 2.21
N GLY A 176 -40.13 -4.16 2.99
CA GLY A 176 -40.45 -5.16 4.04
C GLY A 176 -39.86 -6.58 3.89
N THR A 177 -39.77 -7.31 5.02
CA THR A 177 -39.00 -8.57 5.19
C THR A 177 -39.68 -9.81 4.65
N PHE A 178 -39.12 -10.55 3.67
CA PHE A 178 -39.56 -11.92 3.36
C PHE A 178 -38.47 -12.88 2.83
N SER A 179 -38.68 -14.19 3.06
CA SER A 179 -37.75 -15.31 2.87
C SER A 179 -37.51 -15.69 1.40
N GLY A 180 -36.24 -15.70 1.00
CA GLY A 180 -35.78 -15.20 -0.30
C GLY A 180 -34.75 -14.09 -0.02
N THR A 181 -33.68 -14.43 0.70
CA THR A 181 -32.91 -13.51 1.59
C THR A 181 -32.47 -12.20 0.94
N ASN A 182 -32.18 -12.20 -0.36
CA ASN A 182 -31.91 -10.99 -1.14
C ASN A 182 -32.86 -10.78 -2.32
N LEU A 183 -33.50 -11.84 -2.85
CA LEU A 183 -34.37 -11.79 -4.03
C LEU A 183 -35.69 -12.53 -3.76
N LYS A 184 -36.81 -11.88 -4.06
CA LYS A 184 -38.17 -12.41 -4.03
C LYS A 184 -38.71 -12.54 -5.46
N THR A 185 -39.25 -13.71 -5.80
CA THR A 185 -40.08 -13.85 -7.00
C THR A 185 -41.54 -13.56 -6.65
N VAL A 186 -42.20 -12.72 -7.43
CA VAL A 186 -43.60 -12.33 -7.25
C VAL A 186 -44.32 -12.57 -8.56
N THR A 187 -45.45 -13.24 -8.53
CA THR A 187 -46.29 -13.36 -9.72
C THR A 187 -47.14 -12.11 -9.87
N ASP A 188 -47.35 -11.66 -11.11
CA ASP A 188 -48.30 -10.60 -11.42
C ASP A 188 -49.50 -11.23 -12.13
N PRO A 189 -50.64 -11.43 -11.44
CA PRO A 189 -51.83 -12.01 -12.04
C PRO A 189 -52.45 -11.15 -13.15
N ALA A 190 -52.19 -9.83 -13.16
CA ALA A 190 -52.76 -8.91 -14.14
C ALA A 190 -52.04 -9.01 -15.49
N THR A 191 -50.71 -9.12 -15.47
CA THR A 191 -49.89 -9.20 -16.69
C THR A 191 -49.44 -10.62 -17.02
N GLY A 192 -49.47 -11.52 -16.03
CA GLY A 192 -48.99 -12.88 -16.19
C GLY A 192 -47.48 -13.05 -16.11
N ALA A 193 -46.76 -12.06 -15.57
CA ALA A 193 -45.31 -12.04 -15.44
C ALA A 193 -44.82 -12.60 -14.08
N ILE A 194 -43.52 -12.92 -14.00
CA ILE A 194 -42.81 -13.13 -12.73
C ILE A 194 -41.85 -11.96 -12.54
N GLN A 195 -42.01 -11.23 -11.44
CA GLN A 195 -41.14 -10.15 -11.05
C GLN A 195 -40.08 -10.63 -10.06
N LEU A 196 -38.85 -10.15 -10.21
CA LEU A 196 -37.76 -10.33 -9.26
C LEU A 196 -37.57 -9.00 -8.52
N GLN A 197 -37.74 -9.04 -7.20
CA GLN A 197 -37.58 -7.88 -6.32
C GLN A 197 -36.39 -8.11 -5.38
N MET A 198 -35.51 -7.11 -5.25
CA MET A 198 -34.38 -7.16 -4.33
C MET A 198 -34.74 -6.51 -2.99
N ALA A 199 -34.28 -7.08 -1.88
CA ALA A 199 -34.43 -6.48 -0.56
C ALA A 199 -33.67 -5.15 -0.44
N ASP A 200 -34.21 -4.18 0.31
CA ASP A 200 -33.54 -2.89 0.56
C ASP A 200 -32.22 -3.03 1.35
N ALA A 201 -32.13 -4.06 2.19
CA ALA A 201 -30.94 -4.39 2.98
C ALA A 201 -30.50 -5.83 2.66
N PRO A 202 -29.93 -6.07 1.47
CA PRO A 202 -29.49 -7.40 1.10
C PRO A 202 -28.31 -7.84 2.00
N GLN A 203 -28.35 -9.10 2.44
CA GLN A 203 -27.30 -9.74 3.21
C GLN A 203 -26.37 -10.51 2.29
N PHE A 204 -25.12 -10.11 2.23
CA PHE A 204 -24.08 -10.84 1.52
C PHE A 204 -23.05 -11.37 2.52
N GLY A 205 -22.52 -12.57 2.26
CA GLY A 205 -21.35 -13.10 2.96
C GLY A 205 -20.09 -12.46 2.36
N ASP A 206 -19.23 -13.28 1.77
CA ASP A 206 -18.09 -12.75 1.00
C ASP A 206 -18.60 -12.00 -0.24
N VAL A 207 -18.25 -10.72 -0.33
CA VAL A 207 -18.56 -9.88 -1.50
C VAL A 207 -17.29 -9.70 -2.33
N THR A 208 -17.22 -10.38 -3.48
CA THR A 208 -16.21 -10.05 -4.49
C THR A 208 -16.67 -8.81 -5.26
N ILE A 209 -16.10 -7.65 -4.93
CA ILE A 209 -16.41 -6.39 -5.63
C ILE A 209 -15.39 -6.18 -6.75
N ASN A 210 -15.90 -6.02 -7.97
CA ASN A 210 -15.16 -5.49 -9.12
C ASN A 210 -13.98 -6.36 -9.62
N ASP A 211 -14.30 -7.61 -9.96
CA ASP A 211 -13.42 -8.52 -10.73
C ASP A 211 -13.27 -8.00 -12.18
N GLY A 212 -12.42 -6.98 -12.38
CA GLY A 212 -12.26 -6.35 -13.70
C GLY A 212 -11.61 -4.96 -13.79
N GLY A 213 -11.36 -4.25 -12.67
CA GLY A 213 -10.32 -3.20 -12.65
C GLY A 213 -10.69 -1.75 -12.33
N SER A 214 -11.20 -1.49 -11.13
CA SER A 214 -10.80 -0.26 -10.39
C SER A 214 -10.43 -0.53 -8.94
N GLY A 215 -10.92 -1.62 -8.34
CA GLY A 215 -10.66 -2.02 -6.96
C GLY A 215 -11.24 -1.08 -5.89
N LYS A 216 -11.98 -0.03 -6.29
CA LYS A 216 -12.53 0.98 -5.38
C LYS A 216 -13.98 0.66 -5.01
N ILE A 217 -14.31 0.80 -3.73
CA ILE A 217 -15.67 0.78 -3.19
C ILE A 217 -16.03 2.23 -2.84
N SER A 218 -17.03 2.79 -3.51
CA SER A 218 -17.51 4.16 -3.29
C SER A 218 -18.84 4.18 -2.54
N GLY A 219 -19.13 5.27 -1.81
CA GLY A 219 -20.38 5.42 -1.06
C GLY A 219 -20.35 4.85 0.37
N VAL A 220 -19.18 4.43 0.85
CA VAL A 220 -18.96 4.03 2.24
C VAL A 220 -18.97 5.28 3.12
N ALA A 221 -19.97 5.41 3.99
CA ALA A 221 -20.00 6.44 5.03
C ALA A 221 -18.83 6.27 6.01
N ASP A 222 -18.53 7.29 6.79
CA ASP A 222 -17.48 7.19 7.81
C ASP A 222 -17.85 6.09 8.82
N GLY A 223 -16.96 5.10 8.99
CA GLY A 223 -17.12 4.07 10.01
C GLY A 223 -16.75 4.59 11.40
N ASP A 224 -17.22 3.96 12.45
CA ASP A 224 -16.76 4.31 13.79
C ASP A 224 -15.27 3.95 13.97
N ILE A 225 -14.46 4.84 14.55
CA ILE A 225 -13.04 4.58 14.86
C ILE A 225 -12.87 4.42 16.36
N ASN A 226 -12.92 3.18 16.85
CA ASN A 226 -12.71 2.81 18.25
C ASN A 226 -12.18 1.36 18.35
N GLU A 227 -11.77 0.94 19.56
CA GLU A 227 -11.11 -0.37 19.78
C GLU A 227 -11.96 -1.60 19.40
N ASP A 228 -13.29 -1.46 19.43
CA ASP A 228 -14.24 -2.55 19.17
C ASP A 228 -14.90 -2.44 17.78
N SER A 229 -14.50 -1.45 16.97
CA SER A 229 -15.15 -1.19 15.69
C SER A 229 -14.92 -2.32 14.69
N THR A 230 -16.02 -2.77 14.08
CA THR A 230 -16.03 -3.67 12.92
C THR A 230 -16.37 -2.93 11.63
N ASP A 231 -16.47 -1.60 11.68
CA ASP A 231 -16.86 -0.80 10.53
C ASP A 231 -15.73 -0.71 9.50
N VAL A 232 -16.15 -0.60 8.24
CA VAL A 232 -15.23 -0.26 7.16
C VAL A 232 -14.89 1.23 7.24
N VAL A 233 -13.61 1.56 7.25
CA VAL A 233 -13.16 2.96 7.16
C VAL A 233 -12.97 3.36 5.71
N ASN A 234 -13.31 4.61 5.39
CA ASN A 234 -13.16 5.14 4.03
C ASN A 234 -11.86 5.96 3.88
N GLY A 235 -11.62 6.46 2.66
CA GLY A 235 -10.42 7.21 2.32
C GLY A 235 -10.27 8.54 3.08
N SER A 236 -11.36 9.23 3.43
CA SER A 236 -11.29 10.47 4.21
C SER A 236 -10.79 10.21 5.62
N GLN A 237 -11.27 9.15 6.27
CA GLN A 237 -10.85 8.78 7.63
C GLN A 237 -9.38 8.35 7.71
N LEU A 238 -8.90 7.59 6.71
CA LEU A 238 -7.48 7.24 6.62
C LEU A 238 -6.61 8.48 6.35
N TRP A 239 -7.09 9.39 5.51
CA TRP A 239 -6.39 10.64 5.21
C TRP A 239 -6.33 11.58 6.43
N GLU A 240 -7.39 11.68 7.22
CA GLU A 240 -7.39 12.42 8.49
C GLU A 240 -6.37 11.85 9.48
N THR A 241 -6.27 10.51 9.57
CA THR A 241 -5.26 9.84 10.39
C THR A 241 -3.85 10.18 9.90
N GLN A 242 -3.61 10.14 8.58
CA GLN A 242 -2.33 10.53 7.99
C GLN A 242 -1.98 11.99 8.29
N GLN A 243 -2.94 12.91 8.13
CA GLN A 243 -2.76 14.33 8.44
C GLN A 243 -2.45 14.56 9.92
N ALA A 244 -3.10 13.82 10.83
CA ALA A 244 -2.79 13.85 12.25
C ALA A 244 -1.36 13.36 12.51
N LEU A 245 -0.94 12.24 11.92
CA LEU A 245 0.45 11.75 12.03
C LEU A 245 1.47 12.74 11.46
N GLU A 246 1.16 13.39 10.34
CA GLU A 246 2.03 14.39 9.73
C GLU A 246 2.09 15.69 10.56
N GLY A 247 1.00 16.07 11.22
CA GLY A 247 0.91 17.24 12.10
C GLY A 247 1.58 17.05 13.46
N GLU A 248 1.68 15.81 13.95
CA GLU A 248 2.31 15.46 15.24
C GLU A 248 3.83 15.23 15.13
N GLN A 249 4.46 15.66 14.03
CA GLN A 249 5.92 15.61 13.92
C GLN A 249 6.59 16.51 14.97
N VAL A 250 7.59 15.97 15.67
CA VAL A 250 8.44 16.77 16.56
C VAL A 250 9.26 17.73 15.70
N HIS A 251 8.84 18.98 15.62
CA HIS A 251 9.58 20.01 14.90
C HIS A 251 10.86 20.41 15.67
N TYR A 252 11.93 20.69 14.92
CA TYR A 252 13.23 21.18 15.43
C TYR A 252 14.05 20.20 16.28
N TYR A 253 13.62 18.94 16.42
CA TYR A 253 14.43 17.87 17.00
C TYR A 253 14.84 16.87 15.91
N SER A 254 16.14 16.62 15.79
CA SER A 254 16.65 15.60 14.87
C SER A 254 17.89 14.94 15.44
N VAL A 255 17.97 13.62 15.25
CA VAL A 255 19.11 12.79 15.61
C VAL A 255 19.50 12.00 14.36
N ASN A 256 20.74 12.15 13.91
CA ASN A 256 21.27 11.38 12.80
C ASN A 256 22.18 10.28 13.35
N ASP A 257 21.69 9.05 13.34
CA ASP A 257 22.40 7.85 13.77
C ASP A 257 23.19 7.17 12.63
N GLY A 258 23.24 7.79 11.45
CA GLY A 258 23.88 7.21 10.27
C GLY A 258 23.12 6.02 9.67
N GLY A 259 21.84 5.83 10.02
CA GLY A 259 20.99 4.77 9.51
C GLY A 259 21.15 3.43 10.22
N THR A 260 21.93 3.38 11.31
CA THR A 260 22.06 2.21 12.19
C THR A 260 21.53 2.57 13.56
N GLN A 261 20.51 1.86 14.02
CA GLN A 261 19.92 2.06 15.33
C GLN A 261 20.97 1.81 16.43
N GLY A 262 21.26 2.84 17.22
CA GLY A 262 22.07 2.74 18.44
C GLY A 262 21.21 2.65 19.70
N GLY A 263 21.84 2.81 20.88
CA GLY A 263 21.12 2.90 22.16
C GLY A 263 20.25 4.16 22.24
N ASN A 264 19.28 4.14 23.17
CA ASN A 264 18.26 5.20 23.33
C ASN A 264 17.32 5.37 22.10
N TYR A 265 17.31 4.42 21.15
CA TYR A 265 16.38 4.46 20.00
C TYR A 265 14.91 4.35 20.42
N ALA A 266 14.65 3.60 21.49
CA ALA A 266 13.32 3.45 22.07
C ALA A 266 13.01 4.53 23.14
N ASN A 267 13.83 5.59 23.22
CA ASN A 267 13.78 6.60 24.28
C ASN A 267 13.96 6.02 25.71
N ASP A 268 14.77 4.97 25.82
CA ASP A 268 15.04 4.20 27.06
C ASP A 268 16.35 4.58 27.78
N GLY A 269 17.07 5.58 27.27
CA GLY A 269 18.32 6.08 27.87
C GLY A 269 18.10 6.92 29.15
N ALA A 270 16.91 7.48 29.33
CA ALA A 270 16.54 8.19 30.56
C ALA A 270 15.97 7.21 31.58
N THR A 271 16.82 6.68 32.45
CA THR A 271 16.44 5.66 33.44
C THR A 271 16.29 6.20 34.86
N GLY A 272 16.91 7.35 35.16
CA GLY A 272 16.68 8.08 36.41
C GLY A 272 15.30 8.74 36.45
N VAL A 273 14.75 8.94 37.66
CA VAL A 273 13.44 9.60 37.81
C VAL A 273 13.54 11.04 37.30
N ASN A 274 12.64 11.45 36.40
CA ASN A 274 12.64 12.77 35.76
C ASN A 274 13.93 13.11 34.97
N ALA A 275 14.66 12.10 34.49
CA ALA A 275 15.87 12.30 33.71
C ALA A 275 15.57 12.64 32.23
N ILE A 276 16.56 13.22 31.54
CA ILE A 276 16.50 13.48 30.09
C ILE A 276 17.71 12.84 29.43
N ALA A 277 17.49 12.00 28.42
CA ALA A 277 18.53 11.44 27.56
C ALA A 277 18.23 11.76 26.10
N ALA A 278 19.03 12.65 25.50
CA ALA A 278 18.81 13.15 24.14
C ALA A 278 20.05 12.89 23.26
N GLY A 279 19.91 11.95 22.33
CA GLY A 279 20.97 11.53 21.41
C GLY A 279 21.18 10.02 21.40
N VAL A 280 21.89 9.53 20.36
CA VAL A 280 22.28 8.12 20.23
C VAL A 280 23.18 7.73 21.39
N ASP A 281 22.89 6.61 22.05
CA ASP A 281 23.63 6.12 23.23
C ASP A 281 23.65 7.10 24.44
N ALA A 282 22.85 8.17 24.43
CA ALA A 282 22.74 9.08 25.55
C ALA A 282 22.11 8.34 26.75
N THR A 283 22.71 8.48 27.93
CA THR A 283 22.33 7.70 29.12
C THR A 283 22.26 8.62 30.34
N ALA A 284 21.06 8.82 30.90
CA ALA A 284 20.85 9.60 32.11
C ALA A 284 20.25 8.69 33.20
N THR A 285 21.10 8.24 34.12
CA THR A 285 20.78 7.14 35.06
C THR A 285 20.41 7.59 36.46
N ALA A 286 20.76 8.82 36.83
CA ALA A 286 20.43 9.38 38.14
C ALA A 286 19.19 10.29 38.08
N ASP A 287 18.56 10.49 39.23
CA ASP A 287 17.36 11.33 39.36
C ASP A 287 17.64 12.77 38.92
N GLY A 288 16.78 13.29 38.02
CA GLY A 288 16.90 14.62 37.46
C GLY A 288 18.16 14.86 36.60
N ALA A 289 18.88 13.80 36.23
CA ALA A 289 20.08 13.92 35.40
C ALA A 289 19.73 14.23 33.93
N ILE A 290 20.60 14.98 33.25
CA ILE A 290 20.41 15.38 31.85
C ILE A 290 21.63 14.98 31.04
N ALA A 291 21.46 14.07 30.08
CA ALA A 291 22.48 13.68 29.12
C ALA A 291 22.07 14.15 27.71
N ILE A 292 22.82 15.08 27.12
CA ILE A 292 22.56 15.64 25.80
C ILE A 292 23.80 15.45 24.91
N GLY A 293 23.64 14.72 23.81
CA GLY A 293 24.69 14.41 22.84
C GLY A 293 24.96 12.91 22.73
N ALA A 294 25.52 12.50 21.60
CA ALA A 294 25.79 11.08 21.34
C ALA A 294 26.77 10.49 22.37
N GLY A 295 26.38 9.42 23.06
CA GLY A 295 27.17 8.79 24.14
C GLY A 295 27.36 9.65 25.39
N ALA A 296 26.62 10.75 25.56
CA ALA A 296 26.66 11.54 26.79
C ALA A 296 26.11 10.70 27.95
N THR A 297 26.78 10.72 29.11
CA THR A 297 26.40 9.94 30.29
C THR A 297 26.27 10.84 31.51
N ALA A 298 25.06 10.96 32.06
CA ALA A 298 24.78 11.69 33.29
C ALA A 298 24.35 10.70 34.40
N SER A 299 25.30 10.36 35.27
CA SER A 299 25.13 9.35 36.33
C SER A 299 25.05 9.94 37.74
N GLU A 300 25.10 11.26 37.87
CA GLU A 300 25.02 11.97 39.14
C GLU A 300 23.70 12.74 39.24
N ALA A 301 23.06 12.70 40.42
CA ALA A 301 21.75 13.32 40.62
C ALA A 301 21.79 14.83 40.30
N GLY A 302 20.78 15.32 39.58
CA GLY A 302 20.66 16.73 39.19
C GLY A 302 21.80 17.27 38.31
N SER A 303 22.67 16.41 37.77
CA SER A 303 23.83 16.82 36.98
C SER A 303 23.56 16.76 35.48
N VAL A 304 24.37 17.47 34.70
CA VAL A 304 24.22 17.62 33.26
C VAL A 304 25.48 17.19 32.53
N ALA A 305 25.39 16.22 31.62
CA ALA A 305 26.39 15.92 30.62
C ALA A 305 25.99 16.56 29.28
N LEU A 306 26.77 17.53 28.81
CA LEU A 306 26.46 18.33 27.63
C LEU A 306 27.52 18.20 26.54
N GLY A 307 27.14 17.56 25.44
CA GLY A 307 27.99 17.30 24.27
C GLY A 307 28.34 15.82 24.14
N ALA A 308 28.71 15.39 22.93
CA ALA A 308 29.01 13.99 22.64
C ALA A 308 30.10 13.43 23.57
N ALA A 309 29.88 12.22 24.08
CA ALA A 309 30.77 11.51 25.01
C ALA A 309 31.10 12.27 26.31
N SER A 310 30.31 13.28 26.70
CA SER A 310 30.51 13.96 27.98
C SER A 310 30.03 13.06 29.12
N THR A 311 30.75 13.05 30.23
CA THR A 311 30.41 12.23 31.41
C THR A 311 30.37 13.11 32.64
N THR A 312 29.29 13.05 33.43
CA THR A 312 29.28 13.70 34.75
C THR A 312 30.18 12.95 35.72
N ASP A 313 31.02 13.66 36.45
CA ASP A 313 31.75 13.13 37.60
C ASP A 313 31.02 13.46 38.90
N ALA A 314 31.35 12.72 39.96
CA ALA A 314 30.85 12.97 41.31
C ALA A 314 31.00 14.45 41.70
N VAL A 315 29.94 15.02 42.27
CA VAL A 315 29.87 16.44 42.63
C VAL A 315 30.90 16.76 43.73
N VAL A 316 31.85 17.64 43.45
CA VAL A 316 32.89 18.07 44.40
C VAL A 316 32.61 19.47 44.94
N GLY A 317 32.27 19.57 46.22
CA GLY A 317 32.14 20.84 46.92
C GLY A 317 33.51 21.42 47.30
N THR A 318 33.80 22.65 46.89
CA THR A 318 35.05 23.36 47.21
C THR A 318 34.76 24.58 48.08
N ALA A 319 34.98 24.46 49.40
CA ALA A 319 34.63 25.51 50.35
C ALA A 319 35.60 26.71 50.37
N GLY A 320 36.80 26.55 49.82
CA GLY A 320 37.83 27.57 49.86
C GLY A 320 39.23 27.05 49.54
N THR A 321 40.22 27.92 49.70
CA THR A 321 41.66 27.61 49.55
C THR A 321 42.50 28.41 50.54
N THR A 322 43.79 28.10 50.66
CA THR A 322 44.75 28.88 51.46
C THR A 322 45.88 29.37 50.57
N ILE A 323 46.09 30.69 50.53
CA ILE A 323 47.14 31.34 49.74
C ILE A 323 47.97 32.19 50.69
N GLY A 324 49.29 32.00 50.72
CA GLY A 324 50.18 32.78 51.60
C GLY A 324 49.87 32.66 53.09
N GLY A 325 49.29 31.53 53.54
CA GLY A 325 48.86 31.32 54.93
C GLY A 325 47.51 31.94 55.29
N GLN A 326 46.88 32.69 54.38
CA GLN A 326 45.53 33.24 54.56
C GLN A 326 44.49 32.31 53.93
N THR A 327 43.44 31.97 54.69
CA THR A 327 42.30 31.21 54.18
C THR A 327 41.33 32.13 53.44
N TYR A 328 40.88 31.68 52.27
CA TYR A 328 39.86 32.30 51.42
C TYR A 328 38.70 31.33 51.27
N THR A 329 37.49 31.75 51.62
CA THR A 329 36.27 30.97 51.45
C THR A 329 35.60 31.27 50.11
N PHE A 330 35.00 30.26 49.48
CA PHE A 330 34.26 30.41 48.23
C PHE A 330 32.76 30.31 48.47
N ALA A 331 31.99 31.09 47.69
CA ALA A 331 30.55 30.91 47.59
C ALA A 331 30.22 29.57 46.90
N GLY A 332 29.03 29.01 47.17
CA GLY A 332 28.58 27.78 46.52
C GLY A 332 29.32 26.51 46.96
N ALA A 333 29.88 26.48 48.18
CA ALA A 333 30.68 25.37 48.72
C ALA A 333 30.01 23.98 48.69
N ALA A 334 28.67 23.91 48.57
CA ALA A 334 27.88 22.68 48.49
C ALA A 334 27.00 22.67 47.23
N PRO A 335 27.58 22.38 46.04
CA PRO A 335 26.81 22.28 44.81
C PRO A 335 25.85 21.09 44.85
N LEU A 336 24.68 21.23 44.21
CA LEU A 336 23.67 20.16 44.11
C LEU A 336 23.95 19.18 42.96
N GLY A 337 24.70 19.63 41.96
CA GLY A 337 24.98 18.91 40.72
C GLY A 337 26.17 19.56 40.02
N THR A 338 26.66 18.92 38.95
CA THR A 338 27.71 19.46 38.09
C THR A 338 27.25 19.55 36.65
N LEU A 339 27.80 20.51 35.90
CA LEU A 339 27.70 20.56 34.44
C LEU A 339 29.05 20.08 33.88
N SER A 340 29.04 18.91 33.26
CA SER A 340 30.17 18.39 32.50
C SER A 340 29.98 18.67 31.02
N VAL A 341 31.00 19.23 30.37
CA VAL A 341 31.04 19.46 28.92
C VAL A 341 31.99 18.50 28.20
N GLY A 342 32.47 17.46 28.87
CA GLY A 342 33.42 16.50 28.32
C GLY A 342 33.69 15.34 29.26
N SER A 343 34.79 14.65 29.01
CA SER A 343 35.34 13.63 29.91
C SER A 343 36.84 13.86 30.06
N VAL A 344 37.48 13.18 31.01
CA VAL A 344 38.94 13.27 31.17
C VAL A 344 39.65 12.88 29.86
N GLY A 345 40.51 13.77 29.35
CA GLY A 345 41.21 13.63 28.08
C GLY A 345 40.38 14.02 26.83
N ALA A 346 39.13 14.43 27.02
CA ALA A 346 38.22 14.93 25.98
C ALA A 346 37.51 16.22 26.45
N GLU A 347 38.27 17.10 27.09
CA GLU A 347 37.79 18.38 27.58
C GLU A 347 37.41 19.32 26.42
N ARG A 348 36.47 20.23 26.68
CA ARG A 348 36.03 21.25 25.72
C ARG A 348 36.32 22.65 26.23
N THR A 349 36.53 23.56 25.29
CA THR A 349 36.57 24.99 25.61
C THR A 349 35.15 25.51 25.82
N ILE A 350 34.98 26.38 26.82
CA ILE A 350 33.76 27.16 26.99
C ILE A 350 34.09 28.60 26.58
N THR A 351 33.54 29.04 25.45
CA THR A 351 33.78 30.37 24.87
C THR A 351 32.53 31.23 24.93
N HIS A 352 32.68 32.54 24.69
CA HIS A 352 31.61 33.54 24.78
C HIS A 352 30.98 33.67 26.18
N VAL A 353 31.73 33.30 27.22
CA VAL A 353 31.37 33.56 28.61
C VAL A 353 31.51 35.06 28.87
N ALA A 354 30.39 35.72 29.15
CA ALA A 354 30.39 37.12 29.61
C ALA A 354 31.19 37.24 30.92
N ALA A 355 31.68 38.44 31.25
CA ALA A 355 32.45 38.63 32.48
C ALA A 355 31.58 38.30 33.71
N GLY A 356 32.01 37.32 34.52
CA GLY A 356 31.33 36.94 35.75
C GLY A 356 31.43 38.03 36.81
N ARG A 357 30.49 38.10 37.74
CA ARG A 357 30.60 39.05 38.86
C ARG A 357 31.81 38.69 39.73
N ILE A 358 32.63 39.68 40.09
CA ILE A 358 33.76 39.51 41.01
C ILE A 358 33.34 40.06 42.37
N SER A 359 32.77 39.20 43.22
CA SER A 359 32.36 39.50 44.60
C SER A 359 32.44 38.25 45.48
N ALA A 360 32.37 38.42 46.81
CA ALA A 360 32.51 37.32 47.77
C ALA A 360 31.43 36.23 47.62
N ASP A 361 30.23 36.61 47.17
CA ASP A 361 29.07 35.72 47.07
C ASP A 361 28.83 35.20 45.64
N SER A 362 29.71 35.52 44.68
CA SER A 362 29.52 35.16 43.26
C SER A 362 29.78 33.67 43.00
N THR A 363 28.93 33.06 42.18
CA THR A 363 29.09 31.70 41.64
C THR A 363 29.14 31.70 40.11
N ASP A 364 29.43 32.85 39.50
CA ASP A 364 29.51 32.99 38.05
C ASP A 364 30.86 32.47 37.53
N ALA A 365 30.88 31.87 36.34
CA ALA A 365 32.13 31.56 35.67
C ALA A 365 32.90 32.85 35.32
N VAL A 366 34.20 32.87 35.59
CA VAL A 366 35.10 33.96 35.17
C VAL A 366 35.67 33.66 33.79
N ASN A 367 35.76 34.68 32.94
CA ASN A 367 36.34 34.53 31.62
C ASN A 367 37.82 34.96 31.57
N GLY A 368 38.49 34.70 30.45
CA GLY A 368 39.92 35.00 30.28
C GLY A 368 40.29 36.48 30.44
N SER A 369 39.40 37.42 30.09
CA SER A 369 39.69 38.86 30.23
C SER A 369 39.77 39.31 31.70
N GLN A 370 39.02 38.66 32.60
CA GLN A 370 39.07 38.97 34.02
C GLN A 370 40.36 38.49 34.66
N LEU A 371 40.78 37.26 34.34
CA LEU A 371 42.08 36.73 34.76
C LEU A 371 43.24 37.56 34.19
N TYR A 372 43.13 37.98 32.92
CA TYR A 372 44.11 38.86 32.28
C TYR A 372 44.23 40.22 33.00
N ALA A 373 43.11 40.82 33.43
CA ALA A 373 43.14 42.04 34.23
C ALA A 373 43.86 41.86 35.57
N THR A 374 43.64 40.73 36.26
CA THR A 374 44.38 40.39 37.48
C THR A 374 45.88 40.18 37.21
N ASN A 375 46.25 39.51 36.11
CA ASN A 375 47.66 39.30 35.76
C ASN A 375 48.38 40.63 35.48
N GLN A 376 47.75 41.59 34.82
CA GLN A 376 48.32 42.94 34.66
C GLN A 376 48.57 43.65 36.00
N ALA A 377 47.68 43.44 36.98
CA ALA A 377 47.89 43.99 38.32
C ALA A 377 49.08 43.32 39.03
N VAL A 378 49.28 42.01 38.84
CA VAL A 378 50.44 41.26 39.37
C VAL A 378 51.74 41.73 38.71
N GLU A 379 51.77 41.92 37.40
CA GLU A 379 52.93 42.48 36.68
C GLU A 379 53.27 43.90 37.19
N SER A 380 52.27 44.72 37.51
CA SER A 380 52.52 46.03 38.13
C SER A 380 53.15 45.93 39.52
N ILE A 381 52.80 44.91 40.31
CA ILE A 381 53.41 44.65 41.62
C ILE A 381 54.85 44.18 41.44
N ASP A 382 55.10 43.28 40.49
CA ASP A 382 56.44 42.76 40.18
C ASP A 382 57.42 43.88 39.84
N ASN A 383 57.01 44.79 38.95
CA ASN A 383 57.81 45.99 38.62
C ASN A 383 58.11 46.85 39.86
N ARG A 384 57.11 47.08 40.71
CA ARG A 384 57.30 47.86 41.96
C ARG A 384 58.26 47.18 42.93
N VAL A 385 58.28 45.84 42.98
CA VAL A 385 59.25 45.09 43.79
C VAL A 385 60.65 45.26 43.21
N GLY A 386 60.81 45.17 41.89
CA GLY A 386 62.09 45.42 41.22
C GLY A 386 62.66 46.81 41.50
N ASP A 387 61.83 47.85 41.51
CA ASP A 387 62.25 49.21 41.88
C ASP A 387 62.75 49.28 43.33
N VAL A 388 62.03 48.64 44.26
CA VAL A 388 62.42 48.57 45.68
C VAL A 388 63.74 47.79 45.84
N GLU A 389 63.92 46.69 45.12
CA GLU A 389 65.18 45.95 45.13
C GLU A 389 66.35 46.82 44.64
N GLY A 390 66.13 47.62 43.60
CA GLY A 390 67.09 48.61 43.10
C GLY A 390 67.44 49.67 44.16
N ASP A 391 66.44 50.29 44.79
CA ASP A 391 66.63 51.28 45.85
C ASP A 391 67.40 50.71 47.04
N VAL A 392 67.06 49.48 47.46
CA VAL A 392 67.75 48.78 48.55
C VAL A 392 69.20 48.49 48.18
N SER A 393 69.49 48.13 46.93
CA SER A 393 70.86 47.95 46.44
C SER A 393 71.65 49.27 46.53
N VAL A 394 71.09 50.38 46.06
CA VAL A 394 71.73 51.71 46.14
C VAL A 394 71.96 52.13 47.60
N LEU A 395 71.01 51.84 48.49
CA LEU A 395 71.19 52.05 49.92
C LEU A 395 72.34 51.20 50.47
N GLY A 396 72.43 49.93 50.06
CA GLY A 396 73.53 49.03 50.42
C GLY A 396 74.90 49.60 50.03
N ASP A 397 75.03 50.11 48.81
CA ASP A 397 76.27 50.75 48.33
C ASP A 397 76.59 52.02 49.13
N ARG A 398 75.58 52.87 49.40
CA ARG A 398 75.75 54.08 50.22
C ARG A 398 76.18 53.76 51.64
N VAL A 399 75.59 52.73 52.26
CA VAL A 399 75.97 52.27 53.60
C VAL A 399 77.42 51.79 53.60
N THR A 400 77.81 50.97 52.62
CA THR A 400 79.19 50.49 52.46
C THR A 400 80.18 51.65 52.34
N ASN A 401 79.86 52.69 51.57
CA ASN A 401 80.70 53.88 51.45
C ASN A 401 80.81 54.64 52.79
N VAL A 402 79.68 54.85 53.48
CA VAL A 402 79.68 55.51 54.81
C VAL A 402 80.50 54.71 55.81
N GLU A 403 80.40 53.38 55.83
CA GLU A 403 81.22 52.51 56.66
C GLU A 403 82.72 52.68 56.35
N GLY A 404 83.07 52.79 55.07
CA GLY A 404 84.44 53.10 54.62
C GLY A 404 84.94 54.49 55.02
N ASP A 405 84.12 55.53 54.85
CA ASP A 405 84.43 56.90 55.27
C ASP A 405 84.63 56.98 56.79
N VAL A 406 83.76 56.35 57.57
CA VAL A 406 83.88 56.27 59.04
C VAL A 406 85.16 55.55 59.45
N SER A 407 85.52 54.46 58.77
CA SER A 407 86.79 53.77 59.01
C SER A 407 88.00 54.67 58.71
N SER A 408 87.94 55.46 57.64
CA SER A 408 89.02 56.36 57.24
C SER A 408 89.18 57.51 58.24
N ILE A 409 88.08 58.16 58.64
CA ILE A 409 88.07 59.17 59.71
C ILE A 409 88.61 58.60 61.01
N SER A 410 88.26 57.36 61.35
CA SER A 410 88.78 56.70 62.56
C SER A 410 90.30 56.52 62.50
N ASN A 411 90.85 56.20 61.33
CA ASN A 411 92.29 56.08 61.13
C ASN A 411 92.98 57.45 61.17
N ASP A 412 92.46 58.44 60.43
CA ASP A 412 92.99 59.81 60.41
C ASP A 412 93.00 60.43 61.81
N LEU A 413 91.95 60.19 62.62
CA LEU A 413 91.90 60.66 64.02
C LEU A 413 92.97 59.97 64.88
N GLY A 414 93.23 58.68 64.63
CA GLY A 414 94.32 57.95 65.26
C GLY A 414 95.70 58.52 64.87
N GLU A 415 95.93 58.76 63.58
CA GLU A 415 97.17 59.35 63.08
C GLU A 415 97.39 60.78 63.58
N LEU A 416 96.34 61.62 63.58
CA LEU A 416 96.40 62.97 64.15
C LEU A 416 96.71 62.90 65.65
N ALA A 417 96.09 61.96 66.37
CA ALA A 417 96.43 61.75 67.76
C ALA A 417 97.93 61.40 67.87
N ASP A 418 98.50 60.52 67.07
CA ASP A 418 99.91 60.16 67.18
C ASP A 418 100.88 61.28 66.78
N GLN A 419 100.51 62.15 65.85
CA GLN A 419 101.36 63.23 65.34
C GLN A 419 101.25 64.54 66.15
N ALA A 420 100.15 64.76 66.86
CA ALA A 420 99.93 65.99 67.62
C ALA A 420 100.89 66.08 68.82
N VAL A 421 101.41 67.29 69.08
CA VAL A 421 102.02 67.60 70.37
C VAL A 421 100.91 67.61 71.42
N LYS A 422 101.07 66.79 72.45
CA LYS A 422 100.10 66.65 73.53
C LYS A 422 100.66 67.23 74.81
N TYR A 423 99.75 67.73 75.63
CA TYR A 423 99.97 67.81 77.06
C TYR A 423 100.22 66.40 77.61
N ASP A 424 101.01 66.33 78.67
CA ASP A 424 101.17 65.06 79.39
C ASP A 424 99.84 64.66 80.05
N THR A 425 99.79 63.44 80.57
CA THR A 425 98.61 62.95 81.31
C THR A 425 98.95 62.85 82.79
N ASN A 426 97.96 63.15 83.64
CA ASN A 426 98.03 62.85 85.06
C ASN A 426 97.88 61.34 85.29
N ASP A 427 98.22 60.86 86.48
CA ASP A 427 98.07 59.43 86.85
C ASP A 427 96.62 58.92 86.76
N ASP A 428 95.63 59.81 86.82
CA ASP A 428 94.21 59.48 86.66
C ASP A 428 93.72 59.44 85.20
N GLY A 429 94.61 59.71 84.24
CA GLY A 429 94.32 59.74 82.81
C GLY A 429 93.73 61.07 82.29
N SER A 430 93.57 62.09 83.14
CA SER A 430 93.19 63.44 82.71
C SER A 430 94.35 64.19 82.06
N VAL A 431 94.03 65.23 81.27
CA VAL A 431 95.03 66.07 80.59
C VAL A 431 95.75 66.97 81.60
N ASN A 432 97.09 66.97 81.58
CA ASN A 432 97.92 67.84 82.41
C ASN A 432 98.37 69.10 81.63
N TYR A 433 97.68 70.22 81.82
CA TYR A 433 97.99 71.48 81.13
C TYR A 433 99.28 72.19 81.58
N GLU A 434 99.97 71.66 82.60
CA GLU A 434 101.19 72.25 83.14
C GLU A 434 102.47 71.69 82.50
N SER A 435 102.40 70.58 81.77
CA SER A 435 103.57 69.98 81.14
C SER A 435 103.30 69.43 79.73
N VAL A 436 104.33 69.54 78.90
CA VAL A 436 104.40 69.00 77.55
C VAL A 436 105.75 68.28 77.41
N THR A 437 105.73 66.95 77.32
CA THR A 437 106.92 66.17 77.00
C THR A 437 106.97 65.89 75.51
N LEU A 438 107.96 66.47 74.83
CA LEU A 438 108.13 66.23 73.40
C LEU A 438 108.70 64.83 73.15
N ALA A 439 108.04 64.07 72.27
CA ALA A 439 108.45 62.73 71.90
C ALA A 439 109.70 62.75 71.00
N GLY A 440 110.68 61.89 71.27
CA GLY A 440 111.90 61.74 70.47
C GLY A 440 113.04 61.11 71.27
N GLY A 441 113.91 60.31 70.63
CA GLY A 441 115.00 59.62 71.32
C GLY A 441 116.15 60.52 71.81
N GLU A 442 116.34 61.68 71.18
CA GLU A 442 117.40 62.65 71.50
C GLU A 442 116.85 64.06 71.78
N GLY A 443 115.55 64.16 72.13
CA GLY A 443 114.82 65.42 72.22
C GLY A 443 114.28 65.91 70.87
N THR A 444 113.45 66.98 70.90
CA THR A 444 112.74 67.49 69.72
C THR A 444 112.97 68.99 69.58
N THR A 445 113.46 69.40 68.41
CA THR A 445 113.68 70.81 68.10
C THR A 445 112.36 71.55 67.88
N ILE A 446 112.17 72.67 68.56
CA ILE A 446 111.09 73.63 68.27
C ILE A 446 111.71 74.80 67.49
N THR A 447 111.20 75.09 66.30
CA THR A 447 111.73 76.14 65.41
C THR A 447 110.61 77.09 64.97
N ASN A 448 110.97 78.16 64.24
CA ASN A 448 110.06 79.24 63.87
C ASN A 448 109.42 79.94 65.09
N LEU A 449 110.16 80.02 66.18
CA LEU A 449 109.78 80.78 67.37
C LEU A 449 110.06 82.26 67.12
N ALA A 450 109.04 83.10 67.27
CA ALA A 450 109.22 84.55 67.32
C ALA A 450 110.14 84.92 68.49
N ASP A 451 110.82 86.07 68.40
CA ASP A 451 111.61 86.60 69.51
C ASP A 451 110.67 86.85 70.71
N GLY A 452 110.87 86.11 71.81
CA GLY A 452 110.08 86.27 73.03
C GLY A 452 110.41 87.56 73.78
N GLU A 453 109.50 88.09 74.58
CA GLU A 453 109.82 89.26 75.40
C GLU A 453 110.91 88.91 76.43
N VAL A 454 112.01 89.67 76.43
CA VAL A 454 113.10 89.49 77.40
C VAL A 454 112.97 90.52 78.53
N SER A 455 112.15 90.17 79.53
CA SER A 455 111.91 90.97 80.73
C SER A 455 111.77 90.09 81.99
N GLU A 456 111.90 90.68 83.17
CA GLU A 456 111.80 89.95 84.45
C GLU A 456 110.37 89.45 84.67
N GLY A 457 110.20 88.13 84.80
CA GLY A 457 108.89 87.46 84.92
C GLY A 457 108.26 87.04 83.59
N SER A 458 108.94 87.23 82.45
CA SER A 458 108.47 86.75 81.15
C SER A 458 108.33 85.22 81.13
N SER A 459 107.25 84.74 80.50
CA SER A 459 106.98 83.31 80.25
C SER A 459 107.12 82.94 78.78
N ASP A 460 107.64 83.86 77.96
CA ASP A 460 107.87 83.62 76.56
C ASP A 460 109.11 82.74 76.37
N VAL A 461 109.06 81.87 75.36
CA VAL A 461 110.23 81.11 74.96
C VAL A 461 111.23 82.04 74.27
N VAL A 462 112.50 81.94 74.66
CA VAL A 462 113.61 82.61 73.96
C VAL A 462 114.09 81.75 72.80
N ASN A 463 114.43 82.37 71.67
CA ASN A 463 114.87 81.64 70.48
C ASN A 463 116.39 81.75 70.24
N GLY A 464 116.85 81.05 69.19
CA GLY A 464 118.26 81.03 68.80
C GLY A 464 118.83 82.40 68.44
N SER A 465 118.08 83.31 67.79
CA SER A 465 118.57 84.65 67.44
C SER A 465 118.80 85.52 68.66
N GLN A 466 117.91 85.45 69.65
CA GLN A 466 118.03 86.21 70.90
C GLN A 466 119.20 85.70 71.74
N LEU A 467 119.32 84.37 71.90
CA LEU A 467 120.46 83.78 72.60
C LEU A 467 121.78 84.07 71.86
N TRP A 468 121.75 84.05 70.53
CA TRP A 468 122.91 84.42 69.71
C TRP A 468 123.25 85.90 69.81
N ALA A 469 122.28 86.81 69.93
CA ALA A 469 122.52 88.23 70.17
C ALA A 469 123.20 88.46 71.53
N VAL A 470 122.77 87.75 72.58
CA VAL A 470 123.46 87.73 73.87
C VAL A 470 124.88 87.17 73.72
N GLN A 471 125.06 86.05 73.01
CA GLN A 471 126.37 85.46 72.76
C GLN A 471 127.30 86.41 71.98
N ASN A 472 126.78 87.19 71.03
CA ASN A 472 127.54 88.21 70.31
C ASN A 472 127.90 89.41 71.18
N GLN A 473 126.99 89.87 72.06
CA GLN A 473 127.32 90.89 73.05
C GLN A 473 128.45 90.40 73.96
N ILE A 474 128.38 89.13 74.42
CA ILE A 474 129.44 88.49 75.20
C ILE A 474 130.76 88.44 74.41
N ASN A 475 130.74 87.93 73.17
CA ASN A 475 131.94 87.81 72.33
C ASN A 475 132.57 89.18 72.00
N ASN A 476 131.76 90.20 71.72
CA ASN A 476 132.24 91.57 71.48
C ASN A 476 132.82 92.21 72.74
N SER A 477 132.24 91.92 73.92
CA SER A 477 132.79 92.35 75.21
C SER A 477 134.11 91.62 75.56
N LEU A 478 134.35 90.44 75.01
CA LEU A 478 135.58 89.63 75.21
C LEU A 478 136.70 89.93 74.20
N THR A 479 136.41 90.65 73.12
CA THR A 479 137.40 91.03 72.08
C THR A 479 137.78 92.52 72.10
N THR A 480 137.14 93.31 72.97
CA THR A 480 137.46 94.73 73.22
C THR A 480 137.95 95.02 74.65
N GLY A 481 138.21 93.98 75.44
CA GLY A 481 139.01 94.02 76.68
C GLY A 481 140.19 93.08 76.56
#